data_AF-A0A4Z0R2M6-F1
#
_entry.id   AF-A0A4Z0R2M6-F1
#
_cell.length_a   1.000
_cell.length_b   1.000
_cell.length_c   1.000
_cell.angle_alpha   90.00
_cell.angle_beta   90.00
_cell.angle_gamma   90.00
#
_symmetry.space_group_name_H-M   'P 1'
#
loop_
_entity.id
_entity.type
_entity.pdbx_description
1 polymer ?
#
loop_
_entity_poly.entity_id
_entity_poly.type
_entity_poly.pdbx_seq_one_letter_code
_entity_poly.pdbx_strand_id
1 'polypeptide(L)'
;MKQRRNRPINKEEFRLFMDALDEKSRRLFWHFRCHGHVRLAELTELINATNNMEVLYRLREVINPLAVSILGRSLVDFCESRIDRVTGKKVLFHWWLQDFTEVNQLQTEVGGKPALDLFDEHDHIVIISEVSPSLTVSDQVKVEQRPGILSIRLDKLR
;
A
#
# COMPACT_ATOMS: atom_id res chain seq x y z
N MET A 1 13.09 6.74 27.13
CA MET A 1 13.02 7.32 25.77
C MET A 1 11.57 7.67 25.47
N LYS A 2 11.24 8.95 25.26
CA LYS A 2 9.88 9.39 24.95
C LYS A 2 9.51 8.87 23.57
N GLN A 3 8.50 7.99 23.47
CA GLN A 3 7.82 7.69 22.21
C GLN A 3 7.39 9.02 21.58
N ARG A 4 8.00 9.38 20.44
CA ARG A 4 7.45 10.43 19.59
C ARG A 4 6.06 9.95 19.20
N ARG A 5 5.02 10.66 19.65
CA ARG A 5 3.66 10.45 19.16
C ARG A 5 3.74 10.52 17.63
N ASN A 6 3.40 9.42 16.97
CA ASN A 6 3.24 9.38 15.52
C ASN A 6 2.21 10.45 15.16
N ARG A 7 2.59 11.39 14.27
CA ARG A 7 1.67 12.39 13.74
C ARG A 7 0.91 11.74 12.57
N PRO A 8 -0.41 11.98 12.43
CA PRO A 8 -1.17 11.54 11.29
C PRO A 8 -0.58 12.10 10.00
N ILE A 9 -0.31 11.19 9.05
CA ILE A 9 0.07 11.54 7.68
C ILE A 9 -1.16 12.09 7.00
N ASN A 10 -1.06 13.31 6.44
CA ASN A 10 -2.18 13.90 5.72
C ASN A 10 -2.23 13.41 4.25
N LYS A 11 -3.35 13.67 3.56
CA LYS A 11 -3.56 13.24 2.16
C LYS A 11 -2.53 13.80 1.19
N GLU A 12 -2.09 15.03 1.39
CA GLU A 12 -1.14 15.69 0.50
C GLU A 12 0.26 15.10 0.65
N GLU A 13 0.73 14.91 1.88
CA GLU A 13 1.97 14.21 2.21
C GLU A 13 1.96 12.78 1.63
N PHE A 14 0.83 12.07 1.75
CA PHE A 14 0.67 10.74 1.18
C PHE A 14 0.75 10.75 -0.36
N ARG A 15 0.04 11.68 -1.01
CA ARG A 15 0.08 11.81 -2.47
C ARG A 15 1.50 12.14 -2.94
N LEU A 16 2.18 13.10 -2.31
CA LEU A 16 3.56 13.45 -2.61
C LEU A 16 4.50 12.25 -2.46
N PHE A 17 4.30 11.44 -1.43
CA PHE A 17 5.06 10.21 -1.24
C PHE A 17 4.82 9.20 -2.37
N MET A 18 3.55 8.93 -2.70
CA MET A 18 3.21 7.99 -3.78
C MET A 18 3.73 8.46 -5.14
N ASP A 19 3.58 9.75 -5.45
CA ASP A 19 4.04 10.36 -6.70
C ASP A 19 5.58 10.31 -6.85
N ALA A 20 6.31 10.30 -5.74
CA ALA A 20 7.78 10.22 -5.73
C ALA A 20 8.34 8.80 -5.93
N LEU A 21 7.52 7.76 -5.75
CA LEU A 21 7.94 6.37 -5.93
C LEU A 21 7.91 5.97 -7.41
N ASP A 22 8.87 5.15 -7.83
CA ASP A 22 8.77 4.43 -9.10
C ASP A 22 7.65 3.38 -9.06
N GLU A 23 7.21 2.90 -10.24
CA GLU A 23 6.10 1.96 -10.36
C GLU A 23 6.28 0.70 -9.50
N LYS A 24 7.46 0.07 -9.53
CA LYS A 24 7.74 -1.14 -8.74
C LYS A 24 7.69 -0.82 -7.24
N SER A 25 8.23 0.33 -6.83
CA SER A 25 8.15 0.78 -5.44
C SER A 25 6.73 1.10 -4.98
N ARG A 26 5.87 1.68 -5.84
CA ARG A 26 4.42 1.84 -5.58
C ARG A 26 3.72 0.50 -5.41
N ARG A 27 3.99 -0.48 -6.27
CA ARG A 27 3.43 -1.85 -6.16
C ARG A 27 3.78 -2.49 -4.81
N LEU A 28 5.06 -2.46 -4.42
CA LEU A 28 5.49 -2.98 -3.13
C LEU A 28 4.73 -2.31 -1.98
N PHE A 29 4.65 -0.98 -2.01
CA PHE A 29 3.98 -0.22 -0.96
C PHE A 29 2.48 -0.51 -0.85
N TRP A 30 1.77 -0.60 -1.99
CA TRP A 30 0.37 -1.02 -1.98
C TRP A 30 0.17 -2.42 -1.44
N HIS A 31 1.06 -3.34 -1.80
CA HIS A 31 0.98 -4.70 -1.30
C HIS A 31 1.16 -4.76 0.23
N PHE A 32 2.06 -3.94 0.79
CA PHE A 32 2.14 -3.75 2.24
C PHE A 32 0.87 -3.14 2.84
N ARG A 33 0.23 -2.16 2.19
CA ARG A 33 -1.04 -1.58 2.66
C ARG A 33 -2.17 -2.62 2.71
N CYS A 34 -2.20 -3.56 1.77
CA CYS A 34 -3.22 -4.60 1.71
C CYS A 34 -3.00 -5.72 2.74
N HIS A 35 -1.75 -6.11 3.02
CA HIS A 35 -1.44 -7.29 3.84
C HIS A 35 -0.85 -6.96 5.21
N GLY A 36 -0.35 -5.75 5.42
CA GLY A 36 0.34 -5.30 6.64
C GLY A 36 1.77 -5.85 6.77
N HIS A 37 2.00 -7.12 6.46
CA HIS A 37 3.30 -7.76 6.50
C HIS A 37 3.48 -8.80 5.39
N VAL A 38 4.72 -8.98 4.91
CA VAL A 38 4.98 -9.74 3.68
C VAL A 38 6.36 -10.41 3.74
N ARG A 39 6.52 -11.58 3.13
CA ARG A 39 7.85 -12.21 2.95
C ARG A 39 8.61 -11.57 1.79
N LEU A 40 9.93 -11.62 1.87
CA LEU A 40 10.78 -11.07 0.80
C LEU A 40 10.58 -11.81 -0.54
N ALA A 41 10.32 -13.12 -0.50
CA ALA A 41 10.05 -13.92 -1.69
C ALA A 41 8.77 -13.46 -2.42
N GLU A 42 7.68 -13.24 -1.67
CA GLU A 42 6.41 -12.74 -2.21
C GLU A 42 6.57 -11.37 -2.88
N LEU A 43 7.36 -10.48 -2.28
CA LEU A 43 7.67 -9.18 -2.87
C LEU A 43 8.52 -9.30 -4.15
N THR A 44 9.40 -10.30 -4.22
CA THR A 44 10.25 -10.54 -5.39
C THR A 44 9.41 -11.00 -6.57
N GLU A 45 8.47 -11.91 -6.33
CA GLU A 45 7.48 -12.36 -7.30
C GLU A 45 6.58 -11.19 -7.75
N LEU A 46 6.06 -10.40 -6.81
CA LEU A 46 5.16 -9.27 -7.10
C LEU A 46 5.70 -8.28 -8.14
N ILE A 47 7.00 -7.96 -8.07
CA ILE A 47 7.61 -6.98 -8.99
C ILE A 47 8.43 -7.64 -10.11
N ASN A 48 8.33 -8.97 -10.27
CA ASN A 48 9.14 -9.76 -11.19
C ASN A 48 10.63 -9.39 -11.08
N ALA A 49 11.15 -9.29 -9.86
CA ALA A 49 12.55 -8.99 -9.61
C ALA A 49 13.42 -10.21 -9.89
N THR A 50 14.60 -9.98 -10.46
CA THR A 50 15.54 -11.07 -10.77
C THR A 50 16.12 -11.71 -9.49
N ASN A 51 16.15 -10.96 -8.39
CA ASN A 51 16.64 -11.44 -7.10
C ASN A 51 16.12 -10.59 -5.93
N ASN A 52 16.30 -11.11 -4.72
CA ASN A 52 15.91 -10.46 -3.48
C ASN A 52 16.59 -9.10 -3.24
N MET A 53 17.79 -8.86 -3.78
CA MET A 53 18.53 -7.61 -3.56
C MET A 53 17.83 -6.42 -4.21
N GLU A 54 17.17 -6.63 -5.35
CA GLU A 54 16.38 -5.60 -6.01
C GLU A 54 15.23 -5.11 -5.12
N VAL A 55 14.55 -6.03 -4.43
CA VAL A 55 13.51 -5.68 -3.46
C VAL A 55 14.11 -4.97 -2.26
N LEU A 56 15.19 -5.51 -1.68
CA LEU A 56 15.85 -4.91 -0.52
C LEU A 56 16.32 -3.48 -0.81
N TYR A 57 16.87 -3.24 -1.99
CA TYR A 57 17.25 -1.92 -2.47
C TYR A 57 16.05 -0.98 -2.47
N ARG A 58 14.92 -1.38 -3.06
CA ARG A 58 13.71 -0.53 -3.04
C ARG A 58 13.20 -0.24 -1.65
N LEU A 59 13.19 -1.22 -0.75
CA LEU A 59 12.73 -1.01 0.63
C LEU A 59 13.63 -0.03 1.39
N ARG A 60 14.95 -0.19 1.28
CA ARG A 60 15.95 0.52 2.10
C ARG A 60 16.45 1.82 1.49
N GLU A 61 16.52 1.90 0.17
CA GLU A 61 17.13 3.02 -0.56
C GLU A 61 16.11 3.88 -1.30
N VAL A 62 14.87 3.40 -1.48
CA VAL A 62 13.80 4.16 -2.16
C VAL A 62 12.64 4.47 -1.21
N ILE A 63 11.90 3.46 -0.76
CA ILE A 63 10.67 3.61 0.03
C ILE A 63 10.96 4.27 1.38
N ASN A 64 11.86 3.71 2.19
CA ASN A 64 12.14 4.26 3.51
C ASN A 64 12.79 5.65 3.44
N PRO A 65 13.78 5.93 2.58
CA PRO A 65 14.36 7.28 2.48
C PRO A 65 13.36 8.33 2.03
N LEU A 66 12.51 8.04 1.04
CA LEU A 66 11.45 8.95 0.61
C LEU A 66 10.42 9.17 1.72
N ALA A 67 10.03 8.11 2.43
CA ALA A 67 9.14 8.24 3.57
C ALA A 67 9.76 9.07 4.70
N VAL A 68 11.04 8.90 5.00
CA VAL A 68 11.74 9.73 6.00
C VAL A 68 11.76 11.19 5.55
N SER A 69 12.04 11.44 4.26
CA SER A 69 12.10 12.79 3.70
C SER A 69 10.75 13.50 3.69
N ILE A 70 9.66 12.80 3.36
CA ILE A 70 8.34 13.40 3.12
C ILE A 70 7.45 13.28 4.37
N LEU A 71 7.50 12.13 5.06
CA LEU A 71 6.62 11.75 6.17
C LEU A 71 7.33 11.79 7.53
N GLY A 72 8.65 12.01 7.55
CA GLY A 72 9.45 12.13 8.76
C GLY A 72 9.78 10.80 9.46
N ARG A 73 9.46 9.64 8.85
CA ARG A 73 9.71 8.31 9.42
C ARG A 73 9.82 7.22 8.34
N SER A 74 10.51 6.12 8.66
CA SER A 74 10.44 4.90 7.86
C SER A 74 9.04 4.27 7.95
N LEU A 75 8.62 3.58 6.90
CA LEU A 75 7.32 2.90 6.86
C LEU A 75 7.47 1.38 6.89
N VAL A 76 8.59 0.83 6.45
CA VAL A 76 8.76 -0.62 6.38
C VAL A 76 10.00 -1.05 7.16
N ASP A 77 9.85 -2.04 8.03
CA ASP A 77 11.01 -2.66 8.70
C ASP A 77 10.93 -4.17 8.70
N PHE A 78 12.10 -4.80 8.69
CA PHE A 78 12.21 -6.24 8.87
C PHE A 78 12.05 -6.60 10.35
N CYS A 79 11.30 -7.66 10.64
CA CYS A 79 11.21 -8.24 11.97
C CYS A 79 11.36 -9.75 11.89
N GLU A 80 12.32 -10.29 12.66
CA GLU A 80 12.51 -11.74 12.80
C GLU A 80 11.30 -12.42 13.44
N SER A 81 10.61 -11.72 14.34
CA SER A 81 9.43 -12.22 15.01
C SER A 81 8.55 -11.06 15.48
N ARG A 82 7.28 -11.06 15.07
CA ARG A 82 6.27 -10.13 15.57
C ARG A 82 4.91 -10.83 15.64
N ILE A 83 4.07 -10.45 16.60
CA ILE A 83 2.69 -10.93 16.66
C ILE A 83 1.86 -10.07 15.72
N ASP A 84 1.17 -10.69 14.78
CA ASP A 84 0.15 -10.02 14.00
C ASP A 84 -1.04 -9.70 14.92
N ARG A 85 -1.36 -8.40 15.05
CA ARG A 85 -2.44 -7.91 15.91
C ARG A 85 -3.82 -8.33 15.41
N VAL A 86 -3.97 -8.63 14.12
CA VAL A 86 -5.26 -9.03 13.52
C VAL A 86 -5.53 -10.49 13.79
N THR A 87 -4.58 -11.38 13.49
CA THR A 87 -4.78 -12.83 13.63
C THR A 87 -4.34 -13.39 14.99
N GLY A 88 -3.57 -12.62 15.77
CA GLY A 88 -2.97 -13.07 17.03
C GLY A 88 -1.81 -14.06 16.86
N LYS A 89 -1.43 -14.38 15.62
CA LYS A 89 -0.39 -15.38 15.33
C LYS A 89 1.01 -14.75 15.39
N LYS A 90 1.97 -15.55 15.84
CA LYS A 90 3.39 -15.20 15.75
C LYS A 90 3.87 -15.41 14.31
N VAL A 91 4.34 -14.34 13.68
CA VAL A 91 4.84 -14.33 12.31
C VAL A 91 6.35 -14.10 12.35
N LEU A 92 7.10 -14.92 11.61
CA LEU A 92 8.56 -14.95 11.65
C LEU A 92 9.16 -14.50 10.32
N PHE A 93 10.21 -13.67 10.37
CA PHE A 93 11.00 -13.22 9.22
C PHE A 93 10.20 -12.52 8.11
N HIS A 94 9.32 -11.59 8.50
CA HIS A 94 8.57 -10.75 7.56
C HIS A 94 9.07 -9.30 7.58
N TRP A 95 8.83 -8.61 6.47
CA TRP A 95 8.81 -7.15 6.43
C TRP A 95 7.43 -6.67 6.86
N TRP A 96 7.40 -5.58 7.61
CA TRP A 96 6.18 -5.04 8.22
C TRP A 96 6.02 -3.58 7.85
N LEU A 97 4.81 -3.21 7.46
CA LEU A 97 4.39 -1.82 7.47
C LEU A 97 4.28 -1.38 8.94
N GLN A 98 5.10 -0.41 9.34
CA GLN A 98 4.98 0.24 10.64
C GLN A 98 3.68 1.03 10.70
N ASP A 99 3.05 1.04 11.89
CA ASP A 99 1.77 1.67 12.23
C ASP A 99 1.44 2.90 11.35
N PHE A 100 0.92 2.61 10.16
CA PHE A 100 0.37 3.52 9.16
C PHE A 100 -1.13 3.69 9.44
N THR A 101 -1.47 3.59 10.72
CA THR A 101 -2.82 3.43 11.26
C THR A 101 -3.66 4.70 11.12
N GLU A 102 -3.02 5.82 10.78
CA GLU A 102 -3.67 7.13 10.70
C GLU A 102 -4.10 7.51 9.28
N VAL A 103 -3.65 6.81 8.23
CA VAL A 103 -4.18 7.00 6.87
C VAL A 103 -5.55 6.32 6.72
N ASN A 104 -5.80 5.24 7.46
CA ASN A 104 -7.15 4.63 7.55
C ASN A 104 -8.16 5.52 8.30
N GLN A 105 -7.68 6.54 9.02
CA GLN A 105 -8.49 7.60 9.64
C GLN A 105 -8.40 8.92 8.88
N LEU A 106 -7.86 8.92 7.65
CA LEU A 106 -8.14 10.02 6.74
C LEU A 106 -9.64 9.98 6.52
N GLN A 107 -10.31 10.82 7.30
CA GLN A 107 -11.60 11.36 6.97
C GLN A 107 -11.57 11.51 5.46
N THR A 108 -12.43 10.76 4.79
CA THR A 108 -12.77 11.06 3.42
C THR A 108 -13.53 12.39 3.53
N GLU A 109 -12.81 13.48 3.85
CA GLU A 109 -13.30 14.83 3.74
C GLU A 109 -13.93 14.90 2.36
N VAL A 110 -15.19 15.27 2.38
CA VAL A 110 -16.08 15.37 1.23
C VAL A 110 -15.38 16.27 0.21
N GLY A 111 -14.72 15.68 -0.79
CA GLY A 111 -14.07 16.42 -1.89
C GLY A 111 -12.67 15.99 -2.31
N GLY A 112 -11.93 15.19 -1.51
CA GLY A 112 -10.61 14.70 -1.92
C GLY A 112 -10.70 13.49 -2.86
N LYS A 113 -10.00 13.52 -4.01
CA LYS A 113 -9.87 12.33 -4.88
C LYS A 113 -9.11 11.22 -4.13
N PRO A 114 -9.60 9.96 -4.14
CA PRO A 114 -8.87 8.85 -3.54
C PRO A 114 -7.55 8.61 -4.28
N ALA A 115 -6.52 8.15 -3.57
CA ALA A 115 -5.33 7.67 -4.26
C ALA A 115 -5.70 6.42 -5.08
N LEU A 116 -5.26 6.42 -6.33
CA LEU A 116 -5.56 5.41 -7.34
C LEU A 116 -4.28 5.12 -8.11
N ASP A 117 -3.90 3.84 -8.18
CA ASP A 117 -2.86 3.36 -9.06
C ASP A 117 -3.42 2.29 -10.00
N LEU A 118 -2.87 2.27 -11.21
CA LEU A 118 -3.14 1.27 -12.23
C LEU A 118 -1.82 0.64 -12.63
N PHE A 119 -1.78 -0.69 -12.60
CA PHE A 119 -0.65 -1.50 -13.02
C PHE A 119 -1.07 -2.32 -14.23
N ASP A 120 -0.37 -2.14 -15.33
CA ASP A 120 -0.52 -2.94 -16.53
C ASP A 120 0.45 -4.13 -16.43
N GLU A 121 -0.09 -5.31 -16.14
CA GLU A 121 0.66 -6.56 -16.15
C GLU A 121 0.47 -7.23 -17.52
N HIS A 122 1.41 -8.10 -17.89
CA HIS A 122 1.42 -8.71 -19.22
C HIS A 122 0.11 -9.43 -19.60
N ASP A 123 -0.59 -10.01 -18.62
CA ASP A 123 -1.81 -10.80 -18.78
C ASP A 123 -3.04 -10.21 -18.07
N HIS A 124 -2.89 -9.17 -17.24
CA HIS A 124 -3.98 -8.58 -16.49
C HIS A 124 -3.70 -7.12 -16.09
N ILE A 125 -4.75 -6.37 -15.72
CA ILE A 125 -4.61 -5.02 -15.17
C ILE A 125 -5.00 -5.05 -13.69
N VAL A 126 -4.18 -4.46 -12.83
CA VAL A 126 -4.48 -4.31 -11.40
C VAL A 126 -4.81 -2.84 -11.13
N ILE A 127 -5.99 -2.58 -10.57
CA ILE A 127 -6.42 -1.25 -10.14
C ILE A 127 -6.53 -1.26 -8.62
N ILE A 128 -5.78 -0.39 -7.95
CA ILE A 128 -5.79 -0.25 -6.49
C ILE A 128 -6.25 1.15 -6.15
N SER A 129 -7.31 1.27 -5.36
CA SER A 129 -7.85 2.55 -4.89
C SER A 129 -8.06 2.53 -3.39
N GLU A 130 -7.84 3.67 -2.75
CA GLU A 130 -8.32 3.87 -1.37
C GLU A 130 -9.84 3.97 -1.35
N VAL A 131 -10.45 3.25 -0.40
CA VAL A 131 -11.88 3.27 -0.16
C VAL A 131 -12.16 3.55 1.31
N SER A 132 -13.33 4.12 1.61
CA SER A 132 -13.75 4.33 2.99
C SER A 132 -13.80 2.99 3.73
N PRO A 133 -13.33 2.88 4.99
CA PRO A 133 -13.44 1.66 5.78
C PRO A 133 -14.89 1.17 5.96
N SER A 134 -15.86 2.08 5.88
CA SER A 134 -17.29 1.78 5.95
C SER A 134 -17.91 1.35 4.61
N LEU A 135 -17.14 1.38 3.51
CA LEU A 135 -17.63 0.99 2.21
C LEU A 135 -17.66 -0.54 2.13
N THR A 136 -18.86 -1.12 2.08
CA THR A 136 -19.07 -2.51 1.70
C THR A 136 -19.63 -2.53 0.27
N VAL A 137 -19.03 -3.35 -0.58
CA VAL A 137 -19.43 -3.51 -1.98
C VAL A 137 -19.80 -4.96 -2.25
N SER A 138 -20.67 -5.18 -3.23
CA SER A 138 -20.97 -6.51 -3.74
C SER A 138 -19.74 -7.12 -4.41
N ASP A 139 -19.64 -8.44 -4.31
CA ASP A 139 -18.74 -9.29 -5.09
C ASP A 139 -19.07 -9.29 -6.60
N GLN A 140 -20.28 -8.87 -6.99
CA GLN A 140 -20.66 -8.72 -8.39
C GLN A 140 -20.09 -7.43 -8.97
N VAL A 141 -19.15 -7.60 -9.90
CA VAL A 141 -18.52 -6.51 -10.63
C VAL A 141 -19.11 -6.43 -12.03
N LYS A 142 -19.53 -5.22 -12.44
CA LYS A 142 -19.87 -4.95 -13.84
C LYS A 142 -18.70 -4.22 -14.49
N VAL A 143 -18.21 -4.79 -15.58
CA VAL A 143 -17.12 -4.23 -16.38
C VAL A 143 -17.64 -3.89 -17.76
N GLU A 144 -17.49 -2.63 -18.17
CA GLU A 144 -17.80 -2.17 -19.52
C GLU A 144 -16.52 -1.62 -20.16
N GLN A 145 -16.24 -2.04 -21.39
CA GLN A 145 -15.09 -1.56 -22.16
C GLN A 145 -15.56 -0.89 -23.46
N ARG A 146 -15.06 0.32 -23.70
CA ARG A 146 -15.18 1.05 -24.96
C ARG A 146 -13.78 1.45 -25.44
N PRO A 147 -13.59 1.83 -26.72
CA PRO A 147 -12.29 2.28 -27.19
C PRO A 147 -11.70 3.37 -26.29
N GLY A 148 -10.57 3.06 -25.63
CA GLY A 148 -9.88 3.97 -24.70
C GLY A 148 -10.54 4.19 -23.34
N ILE A 149 -11.62 3.48 -22.99
CA ILE A 149 -12.36 3.68 -21.73
C ILE A 149 -12.70 2.32 -21.09
N LEU A 150 -12.24 2.11 -19.85
CA LEU A 150 -12.63 1.00 -18.99
C LEU A 150 -13.50 1.54 -17.84
N SER A 151 -14.70 0.97 -17.67
CA SER A 151 -15.60 1.30 -16.57
C SER A 151 -15.78 0.08 -15.67
N ILE A 152 -15.48 0.24 -14.39
CA ILE A 152 -15.69 -0.77 -13.35
C ILE A 152 -16.74 -0.24 -12.39
N ARG A 153 -17.86 -0.96 -12.27
CA ARG A 153 -18.96 -0.61 -11.37
C ARG A 153 -19.14 -1.70 -10.32
N LEU A 154 -19.10 -1.25 -9.07
CA LEU A 154 -19.37 -2.04 -7.87
C LEU A 154 -20.62 -1.45 -7.20
N ASP A 155 -21.64 -2.28 -6.98
CA ASP A 155 -22.84 -1.85 -6.26
C ASP A 155 -22.57 -1.87 -4.75
N LYS A 156 -22.99 -0.82 -4.04
CA LYS A 156 -22.79 -0.69 -2.59
C LYS A 156 -23.79 -1.58 -1.85
N LEU A 157 -23.29 -2.37 -0.90
CA LEU A 157 -24.13 -3.10 0.05
C LEU A 157 -24.50 -2.13 1.19
N ARG A 158 -25.80 -2.08 1.52
CA ARG A 158 -26.33 -1.24 2.60
C ARG A 158 -26.19 -1.93 3.94
#